data_AF-A0A7C3SF77-F1
#
_entry.id   AF-A0A7C3SF77-F1
#
_cell.length_a   1.000
_cell.length_b   1.000
_cell.length_c   1.000
_cell.angle_alpha   90.00
_cell.angle_beta   90.00
_cell.angle_gamma   90.00
#
_symmetry.space_group_name_H-M   'P 1'
#
loop_
_entity.id
_entity.type
_entity.pdbx_description
1 polymer ?
#
loop_
_entity_poly.entity_id
_entity_poly.type
_entity_poly.pdbx_seq_one_letter_code
_entity_poly.pdbx_strand_id
1 'polypeptide(L)'
;MAGNCIGNQGGGGIVKILMATSEAVPFANTGGLGDVCGALPVELARAGHQVSVILPAYRTARYCGLPIEPIGIEFIVPVGTKTVSGRLLRSHLDGGRVPVYL
;
A
#
# COMPACT_ATOMS: atom_id res chain seq x y z
N MET A 1 -4.05 -46.82 -15.49
CA MET A 1 -3.62 -46.39 -14.14
C MET A 1 -2.13 -46.07 -14.26
N ALA A 2 -1.60 -44.86 -14.10
CA ALA A 2 -2.03 -43.69 -13.34
C ALA A 2 -2.15 -42.45 -14.25
N GLY A 3 -3.08 -41.56 -13.89
CA GLY A 3 -3.34 -40.30 -14.61
C GLY A 3 -2.19 -39.31 -14.42
N ASN A 4 -1.74 -38.73 -15.53
CA ASN A 4 -0.88 -37.56 -15.50
C ASN A 4 -1.79 -36.33 -15.39
N CYS A 5 -2.09 -35.93 -14.15
CA CYS A 5 -2.76 -34.67 -13.87
C CYS A 5 -1.83 -33.54 -14.33
N ILE A 6 -2.13 -32.96 -15.48
CA ILE A 6 -1.60 -31.66 -15.88
C ILE A 6 -1.89 -30.68 -14.74
N GLY A 7 -0.82 -30.22 -14.08
CA GLY A 7 -0.93 -29.17 -13.09
C GLY A 7 -1.61 -27.97 -13.74
N ASN A 8 -2.70 -27.52 -13.12
CA ASN A 8 -3.35 -26.28 -13.49
C ASN A 8 -2.35 -25.14 -13.31
N GLN A 9 -1.66 -24.76 -14.40
CA GLN A 9 -0.92 -23.52 -14.46
C GLN A 9 -1.95 -22.40 -14.55
N GLY A 10 -2.51 -22.03 -13.41
CA GLY A 10 -3.37 -20.86 -13.26
C GLY A 10 -2.55 -19.63 -13.61
N GLY A 11 -2.62 -19.20 -14.86
CA GLY A 11 -1.93 -18.03 -15.39
C GLY A 11 -2.51 -16.72 -14.83
N GLY A 12 -2.28 -16.45 -13.54
CA GLY A 12 -2.42 -15.10 -12.99
C GLY A 12 -1.18 -14.30 -13.38
N GLY A 13 -1.28 -13.45 -14.40
CA GLY A 13 -0.17 -12.59 -14.81
C GLY A 13 0.30 -11.67 -13.67
N ILE A 14 1.58 -11.31 -13.66
CA ILE A 14 2.11 -10.28 -12.76
C ILE A 14 1.50 -8.94 -13.15
N VAL A 15 0.76 -8.32 -12.23
CA VAL A 15 0.10 -7.02 -12.42
C VAL A 15 0.60 -5.97 -11.44
N LYS A 16 0.36 -4.70 -11.75
CA LYS A 16 0.63 -3.55 -10.89
C LYS A 16 -0.64 -3.14 -10.16
N ILE A 17 -0.59 -3.08 -8.84
CA ILE A 17 -1.73 -2.80 -7.96
C ILE A 17 -1.38 -1.62 -7.06
N LEU A 18 -2.21 -0.58 -7.07
CA LEU A 18 -2.18 0.49 -6.08
C LEU A 18 -3.43 0.37 -5.21
N MET A 19 -3.24 0.05 -3.93
CA MET A 19 -4.32 -0.01 -2.96
C MET A 19 -4.49 1.35 -2.31
N ALA A 20 -5.56 2.06 -2.66
CA ALA A 20 -5.95 3.31 -2.03
C ALA A 20 -6.88 3.04 -0.84
N THR A 21 -6.52 3.53 0.34
CA THR A 21 -7.26 3.28 1.58
C THR A 21 -7.17 4.47 2.52
N SER A 22 -8.11 4.58 3.46
CA SER A 22 -8.00 5.50 4.60
C SER A 22 -7.14 4.93 5.73
N GLU A 23 -6.96 3.62 5.80
CA GLU A 23 -6.34 2.94 6.94
C GLU A 23 -5.44 1.78 6.48
N ALA A 24 -4.29 1.64 7.13
CA ALA A 24 -3.37 0.52 7.00
C ALA A 24 -2.46 0.47 8.24
N VAL A 25 -2.32 -0.70 8.86
CA VAL A 25 -1.35 -0.92 9.94
C VAL A 25 0.08 -0.87 9.39
N PRO A 26 1.05 -0.22 10.07
CA PRO A 26 0.93 0.46 11.37
C PRO A 26 0.65 1.97 11.30
N PHE A 27 0.37 2.52 10.12
CA PHE A 27 0.29 3.96 9.88
C PHE A 27 -0.99 4.61 10.44
N ALA A 28 -2.14 4.02 10.18
CA ALA A 28 -3.44 4.48 10.66
C ALA A 28 -4.39 3.29 10.77
N ASN A 29 -4.99 3.09 11.94
CA ASN A 29 -5.92 2.00 12.16
C ASN A 29 -6.99 2.40 13.16
N THR A 30 -8.24 2.13 12.81
CA THR A 30 -9.42 2.23 13.68
C THR A 30 -10.18 0.90 13.77
N GLY A 31 -9.83 -0.10 12.94
CA GLY A 31 -10.48 -1.41 12.91
C GLY A 31 -10.09 -2.28 11.71
N GLY A 32 -10.96 -3.22 11.33
CA GLY A 32 -10.61 -4.29 10.38
C GLY A 32 -10.13 -3.84 8.99
N LEU A 33 -10.48 -2.64 8.52
CA LEU A 33 -9.93 -2.11 7.26
C LEU A 33 -8.41 -1.94 7.35
N GLY A 34 -7.90 -1.36 8.45
CA GLY A 34 -6.48 -1.16 8.65
C GLY A 34 -5.71 -2.47 8.74
N ASP A 35 -6.31 -3.50 9.34
CA ASP A 35 -5.72 -4.83 9.44
C ASP A 35 -5.62 -5.50 8.04
N VAL A 36 -6.70 -5.44 7.25
CA VAL A 36 -6.72 -5.98 5.88
C VAL A 36 -5.74 -5.22 4.99
N CYS A 37 -5.76 -3.89 5.00
CA CYS A 37 -4.87 -3.07 4.19
C CYS A 37 -3.41 -3.08 4.68
N GLY A 38 -3.13 -3.58 5.89
CA GLY A 38 -1.78 -3.89 6.35
C GLY A 38 -1.27 -5.25 5.87
N ALA A 39 -2.15 -6.26 5.77
CA ALA A 39 -1.76 -7.64 5.46
C ALA A 39 -1.91 -8.02 3.98
N LEU A 40 -3.04 -7.70 3.33
CA LEU A 40 -3.34 -8.10 1.96
C LEU A 40 -2.31 -7.61 0.92
N PRO A 41 -1.82 -6.36 0.95
CA PRO A 41 -0.80 -5.91 0.00
C PRO A 41 0.49 -6.73 0.07
N VAL A 42 0.87 -7.17 1.27
CA VAL A 42 2.05 -8.00 1.51
C VAL A 42 1.87 -9.37 0.88
N GLU A 43 0.71 -10.01 1.07
CA GLU A 43 0.42 -11.32 0.48
C GLU A 43 0.33 -11.25 -1.05
N LEU A 44 -0.29 -10.20 -1.60
CA LEU A 44 -0.30 -9.98 -3.06
C LEU A 44 1.11 -9.77 -3.62
N ALA A 45 1.99 -9.08 -2.89
CA ALA A 45 3.38 -8.92 -3.28
C ALA A 45 4.18 -10.23 -3.18
N ARG A 46 3.89 -11.07 -2.17
CA ARG A 46 4.46 -12.43 -2.03
C ARG A 46 3.98 -13.37 -3.14
N ALA A 47 2.76 -13.18 -3.64
CA ALA A 47 2.23 -13.88 -4.82
C ALA A 47 2.86 -13.41 -6.15
N GLY A 48 3.76 -12.42 -6.13
CA GLY A 48 4.54 -11.96 -7.28
C GLY A 48 4.00 -10.71 -7.96
N HIS A 49 2.92 -10.11 -7.45
CA HIS A 49 2.41 -8.84 -8.00
C HIS A 49 3.25 -7.63 -7.54
N GLN A 50 3.22 -6.56 -8.32
CA GLN A 50 3.84 -5.29 -7.94
C GLN A 50 2.80 -4.45 -7.20
N VAL A 51 2.90 -4.40 -5.88
CA VAL A 51 1.85 -3.80 -5.03
C VAL A 51 2.38 -2.59 -4.29
N SER A 52 1.54 -1.57 -4.17
CA SER A 52 1.80 -0.37 -3.36
C SER A 52 0.53 0.03 -2.63
N VAL A 53 0.70 0.75 -1.51
CA VAL A 53 -0.42 1.29 -0.72
C VAL A 53 -0.33 2.81 -0.74
N ILE A 54 -1.47 3.49 -0.82
CA ILE A 54 -1.56 4.93 -0.60
C ILE A 54 -2.67 5.23 0.41
N LEU A 55 -2.34 6.07 1.38
CA LEU A 55 -3.26 6.55 2.40
C LEU A 55 -2.84 7.95 2.87
N PRO A 56 -3.70 8.75 3.50
CA PRO A 56 -3.30 10.06 4.00
C PRO A 56 -2.22 9.97 5.09
N ALA A 57 -1.25 10.89 5.09
CA ALA A 57 -0.31 11.11 6.19
C ALA A 57 -0.97 11.68 7.47
N TYR A 58 -1.89 10.91 8.08
CA TYR A 58 -2.50 11.26 9.35
C TYR A 58 -1.46 11.43 10.45
N ARG A 59 -1.84 12.18 11.49
CA ARG A 59 -0.97 12.44 12.64
C ARG A 59 -0.48 11.14 13.30
N THR A 60 -1.30 10.10 13.34
CA THR A 60 -0.97 8.78 13.90
C THR A 60 0.22 8.12 13.21
N ALA A 61 0.36 8.31 11.89
CA ALA A 61 1.44 7.70 11.11
C ALA A 61 2.83 8.16 11.60
N ARG A 62 2.93 9.36 12.18
CA ARG A 62 4.18 9.88 12.78
C ARG A 62 4.67 9.08 13.98
N TYR A 63 3.80 8.28 14.60
CA TYR A 63 4.10 7.48 15.78
C TYR A 63 4.10 5.97 15.48
N CYS A 64 4.05 5.56 14.21
CA CYS A 64 3.98 4.15 13.83
C CYS A 64 5.30 3.37 14.01
N GLY A 65 6.40 4.07 14.29
CA GLY A 65 7.73 3.46 14.47
C GLY A 65 8.45 3.08 13.17
N LEU A 66 7.87 3.37 12.00
CA LEU A 66 8.52 3.18 10.70
C LEU A 66 9.09 4.51 10.15
N PRO A 67 10.19 4.46 9.39
CA PRO A 67 10.71 5.65 8.72
C PRO A 67 9.70 6.14 7.67
N ILE A 68 9.39 7.43 7.70
CA ILE A 68 8.54 8.10 6.72
C ILE A 68 9.31 9.32 6.20
N GLU A 69 9.62 9.32 4.91
CA GLU A 69 10.50 10.32 4.30
C GLU A 69 9.81 11.01 3.11
N PRO A 70 9.98 12.33 2.93
CA PRO A 70 9.54 13.01 1.72
C PRO A 70 10.28 12.49 0.50
N ILE A 71 9.58 12.33 -0.64
CA ILE A 71 10.20 11.88 -1.89
C ILE A 71 10.40 13.00 -2.92
N GLY A 72 10.29 14.26 -2.50
CA GLY A 72 10.51 15.43 -3.35
C GLY A 72 9.40 15.71 -4.36
N ILE A 73 8.23 15.09 -4.21
CA ILE A 73 7.04 15.40 -4.99
C ILE A 73 6.15 16.30 -4.17
N GLU A 74 5.94 17.52 -4.66
CA GLU A 74 4.98 18.47 -4.15
C GLU A 74 3.91 18.70 -5.22
N PHE A 75 2.67 18.86 -4.79
CA PHE A 75 1.55 19.07 -5.69
C PHE A 75 0.57 20.07 -5.09
N ILE A 76 -0.23 20.65 -5.97
CA ILE A 76 -1.26 21.61 -5.60
C ILE A 76 -2.60 21.05 -6.08
N VAL A 77 -3.55 20.92 -5.18
CA VAL A 77 -4.88 20.37 -5.47
C VAL A 77 -5.96 21.38 -5.09
N PRO A 78 -6.91 21.69 -6.00
CA PRO A 78 -8.09 22.46 -5.65
C PRO A 78 -9.04 21.61 -4.79
N VAL A 79 -9.44 22.15 -3.63
CA VAL A 79 -10.39 21.54 -2.70
C VAL A 79 -11.48 22.57 -2.39
N GLY A 80 -12.62 22.44 -3.09
CA GLY A 80 -13.68 23.45 -3.06
C GLY A 80 -13.18 24.79 -3.60
N THR A 81 -13.26 25.85 -2.79
CA THR A 81 -12.78 27.19 -3.14
C THR A 81 -11.32 27.43 -2.75
N LYS A 82 -10.65 26.45 -2.14
CA LYS A 82 -9.28 26.58 -1.65
C LYS A 82 -8.33 25.80 -2.54
N THR A 83 -7.11 26.31 -2.63
CA THR A 83 -5.99 25.61 -3.25
C THR A 83 -5.08 25.12 -2.12
N VAL A 84 -4.84 23.81 -2.05
CA VAL A 84 -4.07 23.18 -0.97
C VAL A 84 -2.80 22.58 -1.55
N SER A 85 -1.66 22.89 -0.94
CA SER A 85 -0.38 22.22 -1.22
C SER A 85 -0.30 20.89 -0.47
N GLY A 86 0.08 19.84 -1.18
CA GLY A 86 0.42 18.53 -0.62
C GLY A 86 1.84 18.14 -1.02
N ARG A 87 2.36 17.13 -0.34
CA ARG A 87 3.62 16.47 -0.69
C ARG A 87 3.45 14.98 -0.51
N LEU A 88 4.20 14.21 -1.28
CA LEU A 88 4.21 12.76 -1.16
C LEU A 88 5.34 12.31 -0.23
N LEU A 89 4.98 11.51 0.75
CA LEU A 89 5.88 10.82 1.65
C LEU A 89 5.94 9.34 1.28
N ARG A 90 6.98 8.64 1.73
CA ARG A 90 7.14 7.21 1.54
C ARG A 90 7.60 6.50 2.80
N SER A 91 7.01 5.33 3.01
CA SER A 91 7.43 4.29 3.95
C SER A 91 7.29 2.92 3.29
N HIS A 92 7.39 1.83 4.05
CA HIS A 92 7.30 0.48 3.52
C HIS A 92 6.65 -0.51 4.50
N LEU A 93 6.05 -1.57 3.97
CA LEU A 93 5.66 -2.78 4.71
C LEU A 93 6.57 -3.96 4.33
N ASP A 94 6.53 -5.02 5.16
CA ASP A 94 7.24 -6.29 4.94
C ASP A 94 8.74 -6.10 4.62
N GLY A 95 9.43 -5.33 5.48
CA GLY A 95 10.88 -5.13 5.35
C GLY A 95 11.33 -4.39 4.09
N GLY A 96 10.45 -3.62 3.45
CA GLY A 96 10.78 -2.87 2.24
C GLY A 96 10.10 -3.38 0.96
N ARG A 97 9.45 -4.56 1.01
CA ARG A 97 8.84 -5.17 -0.18
C ARG A 97 7.69 -4.35 -0.76
N VAL A 98 6.88 -3.74 0.08
CA VAL A 98 5.69 -3.00 -0.35
C VAL A 98 5.86 -1.52 -0.01
N PRO A 99 6.03 -0.64 -1.01
CA PRO A 99 6.05 0.80 -0.76
C PRO A 99 4.68 1.30 -0.32
N VAL A 100 4.70 2.21 0.66
CA VAL A 100 3.53 2.91 1.17
C VAL A 100 3.72 4.40 0.96
N TYR A 101 2.78 5.04 0.30
CA TYR A 101 2.77 6.47 0.03
C TYR A 101 1.82 7.18 0.97
N LEU A 102 2.27 8.27 1.59
CA LEU A 102 1.48 9.06 2.55
C LEU A 102 1.41 10.55 2.19
#